data_AF-A0A2S8F644-F1
#
_entry.id   AF-A0A2S8F644-F1
#
_cell.length_a   1.000
_cell.length_b   1.000
_cell.length_c   1.000
_cell.angle_alpha   90.00
_cell.angle_beta   90.00
_cell.angle_gamma   90.00
#
_symmetry.space_group_name_H-M   'P 1'
#
loop_
_entity.id
_entity.type
_entity.pdbx_description
1 polymer ?
#
loop_
_entity_poly.entity_id
_entity_poly.type
_entity_poly.pdbx_seq_one_letter_code
_entity_poly.pdbx_strand_id
1 'polypeptide(L)'
;MRKQPRSIAAQFRCIRNAIFCLFVAGVLQLPTISLGETTAELQQFIIAGMRTERQQLKSGAYTANGKFSVKEPGSPAVSGEMSLKGFFDATQDKFRSDSKRPARTMPSADAKDKWNATSRKVVSTPDMSLFYNENFDRLEVHQPGVLELSSMPNTEGYLDVRVLGITSFSHLFKNRTIHDSFSELEKAPASECIDEGEGIYRIVWITGPEDRRFTIWVDTQNGFTPIRLQWQFYKIGSSGEWLDPFEVHEIGWRQSSSEWVPTSYRMNTQIALPSRSKPDKLENGTPATREIHYDLSFNWKSINEPLDDTLFEYESMELPVGTSLVDARSGDRERLGTTGVASGQPTAPEVRTRSPWVWLLVIGNVLFVIAVIAYFVARSRRA
;
A
#
# COMPACT_ATOMS: atom_id res chain seq x y z
N MET A 1 69.50 3.55 35.54
CA MET A 1 68.12 4.00 35.23
C MET A 1 67.96 4.20 33.73
N ARG A 2 67.25 3.31 33.03
CA ARG A 2 66.67 3.55 31.69
C ARG A 2 65.53 2.54 31.51
N LYS A 3 64.28 3.03 31.54
CA LYS A 3 63.07 2.23 31.28
C LYS A 3 62.83 2.20 29.77
N GLN A 4 62.70 0.99 29.20
CA GLN A 4 62.24 0.79 27.83
C GLN A 4 60.73 1.06 27.72
N PRO A 5 60.24 1.66 26.62
CA PRO A 5 58.82 1.85 26.37
C PRO A 5 58.19 0.55 25.87
N ARG A 6 57.10 0.12 26.50
CA ARG A 6 56.27 -0.99 26.02
C ARG A 6 55.49 -0.53 24.78
N SER A 7 55.61 -1.30 23.71
CA SER A 7 55.00 -1.09 22.40
C SER A 7 53.47 -1.18 22.45
N ILE A 8 52.81 -0.08 22.07
CA ILE A 8 51.35 0.08 21.92
C ILE A 8 50.80 -0.77 20.75
N ALA A 9 51.67 -1.29 19.87
CA ALA A 9 51.26 -2.03 18.68
C ALA A 9 50.68 -3.43 18.97
N ALA A 10 50.95 -4.01 20.15
CA ALA A 10 50.42 -5.33 20.52
C ALA A 10 48.96 -5.27 21.02
N GLN A 11 48.49 -4.14 21.56
CA GLN A 11 47.13 -4.02 22.07
C GLN A 11 46.08 -3.84 20.96
N PHE A 12 46.45 -3.25 19.82
CA PHE A 12 45.52 -3.04 18.70
C PHE A 12 45.20 -4.32 17.90
N ARG A 13 46.07 -5.34 17.89
CA ARG A 13 45.77 -6.61 17.20
C ARG A 13 44.78 -7.49 17.96
N CYS A 14 44.76 -7.43 19.29
CA CYS A 14 43.77 -8.18 20.09
C CYS A 14 42.36 -7.59 19.97
N ILE A 15 42.23 -6.25 19.89
CA ILE A 15 40.92 -5.59 19.79
C ILE A 15 40.30 -5.82 18.40
N ARG A 16 41.10 -5.84 17.32
CA ARG A 16 40.58 -6.07 15.97
C ARG A 16 40.03 -7.49 15.76
N ASN A 17 40.63 -8.50 16.40
CA ASN A 17 40.13 -9.88 16.33
C ASN A 17 38.91 -10.10 17.26
N ALA A 18 38.83 -9.42 18.39
CA ALA A 18 37.64 -9.47 19.26
C ALA A 18 36.40 -8.83 18.62
N ILE A 19 36.57 -7.71 17.89
CA ILE A 19 35.47 -7.05 17.17
C ILE A 19 35.02 -7.87 15.96
N PHE A 20 35.94 -8.56 15.26
CA PHE A 20 35.58 -9.43 14.14
C PHE A 20 34.85 -10.71 14.59
N CYS A 21 35.20 -11.28 15.75
CA CYS A 21 34.44 -12.39 16.33
C CYS A 21 33.05 -11.99 16.84
N LEU A 22 32.88 -10.75 17.33
CA LEU A 22 31.56 -10.24 17.72
C LEU A 22 30.64 -9.94 16.53
N PHE A 23 31.20 -9.62 15.36
CA PHE A 23 30.39 -9.41 14.14
C PHE A 23 30.02 -10.71 13.41
N VAL A 24 30.86 -11.76 13.47
CA VAL A 24 30.55 -13.05 12.86
C VAL A 24 29.62 -13.91 13.75
N ALA A 25 29.60 -13.69 15.06
CA ALA A 25 28.61 -14.29 15.97
C ALA A 25 27.28 -13.52 16.03
N GLY A 26 27.21 -12.32 15.44
CA GLY A 26 26.01 -11.51 15.26
C GLY A 26 25.24 -11.85 13.98
N VAL A 27 25.45 -13.04 13.39
CA VAL A 27 24.49 -13.62 12.46
C VAL A 27 23.24 -13.88 13.28
N LEU A 28 22.27 -12.96 13.13
CA LEU A 28 20.85 -13.09 13.48
C LEU A 28 20.50 -14.50 13.95
N GLN A 29 20.61 -14.76 15.25
CA GLN A 29 20.00 -15.92 15.86
C GLN A 29 18.50 -15.69 15.76
N LEU A 30 17.91 -16.13 14.66
CA LEU A 30 16.46 -16.28 14.57
C LEU A 30 16.06 -17.22 15.73
N PRO A 31 15.05 -16.85 16.52
CA PRO A 31 14.62 -17.65 17.64
C PRO A 31 14.31 -19.07 17.15
N THR A 32 14.96 -20.06 17.75
CA THR A 32 14.69 -21.47 17.48
C THR A 32 13.36 -21.81 18.13
N ILE A 33 12.32 -21.94 17.32
CA ILE A 33 10.95 -22.18 17.77
C ILE A 33 10.88 -23.49 18.55
N SER A 34 10.41 -23.42 19.80
CA SER A 34 10.24 -24.60 20.66
C SER A 34 8.85 -25.22 20.46
N LEU A 35 8.74 -26.55 20.57
CA LEU A 35 7.45 -27.26 20.63
C LEU A 35 6.67 -26.79 21.88
N GLY A 36 5.87 -25.74 21.72
CA GLY A 36 5.09 -25.10 22.78
C GLY A 36 4.63 -23.68 22.49
N GLU A 37 5.03 -23.09 21.37
CA GLU A 37 4.65 -21.71 21.02
C GLU A 37 3.14 -21.55 20.80
N THR A 38 2.62 -20.45 21.33
CA THR A 38 1.22 -20.05 21.16
C THR A 38 1.01 -19.44 19.77
N THR A 39 -0.23 -19.48 19.27
CA THR A 39 -0.64 -18.80 18.02
C THR A 39 -0.19 -17.33 17.98
N ALA A 40 -0.24 -16.64 19.12
CA ALA A 40 0.14 -15.23 19.22
C ALA A 40 1.65 -15.01 19.03
N GLU A 41 2.49 -15.88 19.61
CA GLU A 41 3.95 -15.82 19.46
C GLU A 41 4.36 -16.08 18.00
N LEU A 42 3.77 -17.09 17.36
CA LEU A 42 4.01 -17.39 15.95
C LEU A 42 3.56 -16.24 15.04
N GLN A 43 2.37 -15.69 15.26
CA GLN A 43 1.90 -14.51 14.51
C GLN A 43 2.91 -13.35 14.63
N GLN A 44 3.34 -13.05 15.86
CA GLN A 44 4.27 -11.95 16.11
C GLN A 44 5.63 -12.20 15.43
N PHE A 45 6.16 -13.41 15.53
CA PHE A 45 7.39 -13.82 14.85
C PHE A 45 7.31 -13.60 13.34
N ILE A 46 6.24 -14.11 12.69
CA ILE A 46 6.09 -14.03 11.24
C ILE A 46 5.87 -12.58 10.79
N ILE A 47 4.98 -11.84 11.46
CA ILE A 47 4.71 -10.43 11.11
C ILE A 47 5.95 -9.56 11.29
N ALA A 48 6.69 -9.74 12.39
CA ALA A 48 7.93 -9.00 12.64
C ALA A 48 9.00 -9.32 11.59
N GLY A 49 9.12 -10.58 11.18
CA GLY A 49 10.00 -11.01 10.10
C GLY A 49 9.61 -10.35 8.76
N MET A 50 8.34 -10.45 8.37
CA MET A 50 7.82 -9.79 7.16
C MET A 50 8.11 -8.29 7.17
N ARG A 51 7.81 -7.60 8.29
CA ARG A 51 8.05 -6.16 8.44
C ARG A 51 9.51 -5.83 8.23
N THR A 52 10.40 -6.55 8.92
CA THR A 52 11.85 -6.33 8.86
C THR A 52 12.35 -6.48 7.42
N GLU A 53 11.98 -7.57 6.75
CA GLU A 53 12.41 -7.87 5.38
C GLU A 53 11.84 -6.89 4.35
N ARG A 54 10.58 -6.47 4.50
CA ARG A 54 9.98 -5.46 3.60
C ARG A 54 10.52 -4.05 3.84
N GLN A 55 10.91 -3.69 5.06
CA GLN A 55 11.52 -2.39 5.38
C GLN A 55 12.98 -2.26 4.90
N GLN A 56 13.68 -3.38 4.68
CA GLN A 56 15.00 -3.37 4.05
C GLN A 56 14.95 -2.88 2.60
N LEU A 57 13.81 -3.06 1.91
CA LEU A 57 13.55 -2.50 0.60
C LEU A 57 13.15 -1.02 0.73
N LYS A 58 14.16 -0.15 0.69
CA LYS A 58 14.07 1.29 0.94
C LYS A 58 13.74 2.08 -0.33
N SER A 59 14.33 1.71 -1.45
CA SER A 59 14.07 2.34 -2.75
C SER A 59 14.09 1.33 -3.88
N GLY A 60 13.51 1.69 -5.01
CA GLY A 60 13.67 0.91 -6.22
C GLY A 60 12.91 1.44 -7.42
N ALA A 61 13.37 1.02 -8.60
CA ALA A 61 12.73 1.27 -9.88
C ALA A 61 12.43 -0.06 -10.57
N TYR A 62 11.19 -0.25 -11.00
CA TYR A 62 10.77 -1.46 -11.68
C TYR A 62 9.77 -1.17 -12.80
N THR A 63 9.65 -2.15 -13.69
CA THR A 63 8.54 -2.24 -14.64
C THR A 63 7.82 -3.56 -14.42
N ALA A 64 6.51 -3.59 -14.55
CA ALA A 64 5.73 -4.81 -14.57
C ALA A 64 4.86 -4.84 -15.82
N ASN A 65 4.84 -5.98 -16.51
CA ASN A 65 4.05 -6.17 -17.72
C ASN A 65 3.26 -7.47 -17.63
N GLY A 66 2.10 -7.52 -18.27
CA GLY A 66 1.31 -8.73 -18.38
C GLY A 66 -0.13 -8.41 -18.76
N LYS A 67 -1.10 -9.09 -18.15
CA LYS A 67 -2.50 -9.02 -18.58
C LYS A 67 -3.41 -8.54 -17.46
N PHE A 68 -4.39 -7.75 -17.87
CA PHE A 68 -5.55 -7.39 -17.08
C PHE A 68 -6.79 -7.90 -17.79
N SER A 69 -7.68 -8.56 -17.04
CA SER A 69 -9.00 -8.90 -17.56
C SER A 69 -10.10 -8.64 -16.54
N VAL A 70 -11.28 -8.38 -17.07
CA VAL A 70 -12.49 -8.18 -16.29
C VAL A 70 -13.66 -8.81 -17.02
N LYS A 71 -14.50 -9.51 -16.27
CA LYS A 71 -15.71 -10.15 -16.78
C LYS A 71 -16.87 -9.67 -15.93
N GLU A 72 -17.81 -9.00 -16.58
CA GLU A 72 -19.05 -8.56 -15.95
C GLU A 72 -20.19 -9.52 -16.29
N PRO A 73 -21.16 -9.68 -15.39
CA PRO A 73 -22.37 -10.45 -15.65
C PRO A 73 -23.07 -9.94 -16.91
N GLY A 74 -23.43 -10.86 -17.82
CA GLY A 74 -24.13 -10.53 -19.06
C GLY A 74 -23.31 -9.76 -20.10
N SER A 75 -22.02 -9.49 -19.86
CA SER A 75 -21.13 -8.81 -20.82
C SER A 75 -20.01 -9.74 -21.29
N PRO A 76 -19.49 -9.56 -22.53
CA PRO A 76 -18.27 -10.22 -22.95
C PRO A 76 -17.11 -9.87 -22.00
N ALA A 77 -16.23 -10.85 -21.75
CA ALA A 77 -15.00 -10.60 -21.01
C ALA A 77 -14.11 -9.62 -21.78
N VAL A 78 -13.53 -8.66 -21.07
CA VAL A 78 -12.58 -7.70 -21.60
C VAL A 78 -11.21 -8.07 -21.07
N SER A 79 -10.25 -8.23 -21.97
CA SER A 79 -8.87 -8.58 -21.64
C SER A 79 -7.93 -7.79 -22.51
N GLY A 80 -6.78 -7.41 -21.96
CA GLY A 80 -5.74 -6.71 -22.69
C GLY A 80 -4.44 -6.60 -21.92
N GLU A 81 -3.42 -6.13 -22.61
CA GLU A 81 -2.10 -5.91 -22.04
C GLU A 81 -2.15 -4.80 -20.98
N MET A 82 -1.43 -5.02 -19.89
CA MET A 82 -1.20 -4.08 -18.82
C MET A 82 0.30 -3.84 -18.67
N SER A 83 0.68 -2.58 -18.50
CA SER A 83 2.03 -2.18 -18.12
C SER A 83 1.97 -1.26 -16.92
N LEU A 84 3.00 -1.36 -16.09
CA LEU A 84 3.20 -0.58 -14.88
C LEU A 84 4.68 -0.19 -14.81
N LYS A 85 4.98 1.07 -14.56
CA LYS A 85 6.31 1.53 -14.15
C LYS A 85 6.18 2.09 -12.74
N GLY A 86 7.01 1.61 -11.83
CA GLY A 86 6.99 2.07 -10.44
C GLY A 86 8.35 2.55 -9.99
N PHE A 87 8.32 3.61 -9.19
CA PHE A 87 9.47 4.17 -8.51
C PHE A 87 9.06 4.46 -7.08
N PHE A 88 9.91 4.14 -6.11
CA PHE A 88 9.68 4.54 -4.73
C PHE A 88 11.01 4.83 -4.04
N ASP A 89 11.01 5.84 -3.19
CA ASP A 89 11.99 6.09 -2.15
C ASP A 89 11.24 6.26 -0.84
N ALA A 90 11.14 5.17 -0.10
CA ALA A 90 10.42 5.13 1.16
C ALA A 90 11.17 5.82 2.31
N THR A 91 12.45 6.17 2.13
CA THR A 91 13.18 6.96 3.13
C THR A 91 12.76 8.43 3.10
N GLN A 92 12.15 8.86 1.98
CA GLN A 92 11.66 10.20 1.75
C GLN A 92 10.15 10.25 1.51
N ASP A 93 9.44 9.15 1.74
CA ASP A 93 8.00 8.98 1.45
C ASP A 93 7.60 9.43 0.03
N LYS A 94 8.44 9.12 -0.96
CA LYS A 94 8.22 9.41 -2.38
C LYS A 94 7.82 8.16 -3.14
N PHE A 95 6.72 8.25 -3.89
CA PHE A 95 6.17 7.14 -4.68
C PHE A 95 5.72 7.63 -6.05
N ARG A 96 5.91 6.80 -7.07
CA ARG A 96 5.38 7.03 -8.41
C ARG A 96 4.92 5.73 -9.04
N SER A 97 3.81 5.79 -9.74
CA SER A 97 3.21 4.67 -10.47
C SER A 97 2.61 5.17 -11.78
N ASP A 98 3.18 4.73 -12.90
CA ASP A 98 2.64 4.98 -14.25
C ASP A 98 2.06 3.66 -14.76
N SER A 99 0.74 3.57 -14.90
CA SER A 99 0.06 2.37 -15.38
C SER A 99 -0.67 2.62 -16.70
N LYS A 100 -0.76 1.57 -17.53
CA LYS A 100 -1.60 1.56 -18.72
C LYS A 100 -2.29 0.21 -18.80
N ARG A 101 -3.62 0.20 -18.83
CA ARG A 101 -4.44 -1.01 -18.85
C ARG A 101 -5.81 -0.76 -19.49
N PRO A 102 -6.55 -1.82 -19.89
CA PRO A 102 -7.94 -1.67 -20.29
C PRO A 102 -8.77 -1.04 -19.16
N ALA A 103 -9.47 0.04 -19.47
CA ALA A 103 -10.40 0.70 -18.58
C ALA A 103 -11.66 1.09 -19.35
N ARG A 104 -12.77 1.22 -18.62
CA ARG A 104 -13.98 1.83 -19.18
C ARG A 104 -13.70 3.29 -19.49
N THR A 105 -13.97 3.66 -20.73
CA THR A 105 -14.15 5.07 -21.06
C THR A 105 -15.39 5.55 -20.30
N MET A 106 -15.31 6.69 -19.61
CA MET A 106 -16.49 7.25 -18.94
C MET A 106 -17.62 7.37 -19.98
N PRO A 107 -18.85 6.93 -19.64
CA PRO A 107 -19.95 7.00 -20.58
C PRO A 107 -20.20 8.48 -20.90
N SER A 108 -19.92 8.90 -22.14
CA SER A 108 -20.71 9.99 -22.70
C SER A 108 -22.14 9.48 -22.81
N ALA A 109 -23.13 10.38 -22.76
CA ALA A 109 -24.55 10.00 -22.79
C ALA A 109 -24.93 9.04 -23.94
N ASP A 110 -24.11 9.00 -25.00
CA ASP A 110 -24.31 8.20 -26.21
C ASP A 110 -23.29 7.05 -26.40
N ALA A 111 -22.29 6.92 -25.53
CA ALA A 111 -21.24 5.91 -25.69
C ALA A 111 -21.68 4.55 -25.13
N LYS A 112 -21.91 3.58 -26.03
CA LYS A 112 -21.82 2.14 -25.72
C LYS A 112 -20.54 1.88 -24.92
N ASP A 113 -20.58 0.98 -23.95
CA ASP A 113 -19.44 0.60 -23.08
C ASP A 113 -18.17 0.28 -23.89
N LYS A 114 -17.38 1.31 -24.17
CA LYS A 114 -16.11 1.19 -24.89
C LYS A 114 -15.00 1.02 -23.86
N TRP A 115 -14.27 -0.07 -24.02
CA TRP A 115 -13.05 -0.34 -23.28
C TRP A 115 -11.86 0.09 -24.13
N ASN A 116 -11.03 0.97 -23.59
CA ASN A 116 -9.82 1.44 -24.22
C ASN A 116 -8.65 1.26 -23.25
N ALA A 117 -7.43 1.16 -23.79
CA ALA A 117 -6.25 1.22 -22.96
C ALA A 117 -6.09 2.67 -22.46
N THR A 118 -6.21 2.86 -21.15
CA THR A 118 -6.11 4.18 -20.50
C THR A 118 -4.83 4.23 -19.69
N SER A 119 -4.08 5.32 -19.86
CA SER A 119 -2.88 5.63 -19.11
C SER A 119 -3.24 6.43 -17.86
N ARG A 120 -2.61 6.08 -16.75
CA ARG A 120 -2.75 6.73 -15.45
C ARG A 120 -1.37 6.93 -14.87
N LYS A 121 -1.15 8.08 -14.24
CA LYS A 121 0.13 8.38 -13.61
C LYS A 121 -0.13 9.01 -12.27
N VAL A 122 0.54 8.48 -11.26
CA VAL A 122 0.43 8.93 -9.88
C VAL A 122 1.81 9.24 -9.37
N VAL A 123 1.96 10.40 -8.76
CA VAL A 123 3.14 10.73 -7.96
C VAL A 123 2.66 11.13 -6.58
N SER A 124 3.32 10.68 -5.53
CA SER A 124 3.04 11.05 -4.16
C SER A 124 4.35 11.38 -3.47
N THR A 125 4.37 12.49 -2.76
CA THR A 125 5.51 13.03 -2.02
C THR A 125 5.00 13.55 -0.67
N PRO A 126 5.90 13.88 0.28
CA PRO A 126 5.49 14.52 1.53
C PRO A 126 4.74 15.84 1.35
N ASP A 127 4.92 16.53 0.22
CA ASP A 127 4.39 17.87 -0.02
C ASP A 127 3.10 17.88 -0.87
N MET A 128 2.92 16.88 -1.73
CA MET A 128 1.75 16.77 -2.59
C MET A 128 1.53 15.38 -3.18
N SER A 129 0.34 15.15 -3.72
CA SER A 129 0.06 14.04 -4.63
C SER A 129 -0.41 14.55 -5.98
N LEU A 130 0.13 14.01 -7.07
CA LEU A 130 -0.23 14.32 -8.44
C LEU A 130 -0.98 13.12 -9.04
N PHE A 131 -2.09 13.39 -9.72
CA PHE A 131 -2.89 12.35 -10.37
C PHE A 131 -3.25 12.76 -11.79
N TYR A 132 -2.75 12.02 -12.77
CA TYR A 132 -3.14 12.14 -14.17
C TYR A 132 -3.95 10.94 -14.61
N ASN A 133 -5.03 11.20 -15.35
CA ASN A 133 -5.85 10.19 -15.99
C ASN A 133 -6.18 10.61 -17.42
N GLU A 134 -5.74 9.81 -18.38
CA GLU A 134 -5.89 10.06 -19.82
C GLU A 134 -7.36 10.24 -20.23
N ASN A 135 -8.32 9.59 -19.54
CA ASN A 135 -9.75 9.73 -19.85
C ASN A 135 -10.29 11.15 -19.59
N PHE A 136 -9.62 11.93 -18.74
CA PHE A 136 -10.00 13.30 -18.42
C PHE A 136 -9.04 14.36 -18.99
N ASP A 137 -7.92 13.90 -19.55
CA ASP A 137 -6.78 14.74 -19.96
C ASP A 137 -6.47 15.86 -18.97
N ARG A 138 -6.40 15.47 -17.68
CA ARG A 138 -6.22 16.39 -16.56
C ARG A 138 -5.21 15.83 -15.57
N LEU A 139 -4.29 16.68 -15.15
CA LEU A 139 -3.44 16.51 -13.98
C LEU A 139 -4.08 17.23 -12.79
N GLU A 140 -4.37 16.50 -11.73
CA GLU A 140 -4.86 17.04 -10.46
C GLU A 140 -3.75 17.06 -9.41
N VAL A 141 -3.63 18.18 -8.70
CA VAL A 141 -2.74 18.34 -7.55
C VAL A 141 -3.57 18.23 -6.27
N HIS A 142 -3.19 17.30 -5.40
CA HIS A 142 -3.87 16.98 -4.14
C HIS A 142 -2.93 17.18 -2.95
N GLN A 143 -3.52 17.25 -1.76
CA GLN A 143 -2.74 17.21 -0.51
C GLN A 143 -2.01 15.85 -0.38
N PRO A 144 -0.89 15.79 0.36
CA PRO A 144 -0.22 14.52 0.68
C PRO A 144 -1.20 13.49 1.24
N GLY A 145 -1.11 12.24 0.79
CA GLY A 145 -1.98 11.15 1.24
C GLY A 145 -3.44 11.21 0.79
N VAL A 146 -3.93 12.36 0.32
CA VAL A 146 -5.32 12.53 -0.13
C VAL A 146 -5.45 12.17 -1.61
N LEU A 147 -5.40 10.87 -1.93
CA LEU A 147 -5.96 10.35 -3.20
C LEU A 147 -7.21 9.50 -2.96
N GLU A 148 -7.86 9.65 -1.80
CA GLU A 148 -9.25 9.24 -1.63
C GLU A 148 -10.15 10.14 -2.49
N LEU A 149 -10.07 9.95 -3.80
CA LEU A 149 -11.01 10.45 -4.78
C LEU A 149 -12.30 9.66 -4.62
N SER A 150 -12.93 9.79 -3.45
CA SER A 150 -14.21 9.19 -3.05
C SER A 150 -15.32 9.49 -4.06
N SER A 151 -15.15 10.51 -4.90
CA SER A 151 -16.07 10.89 -5.96
C SER A 151 -15.82 10.23 -7.32
N MET A 152 -14.68 9.56 -7.57
CA MET A 152 -14.38 8.98 -8.89
C MET A 152 -14.22 7.46 -8.82
N PRO A 153 -15.22 6.68 -9.27
CA PRO A 153 -15.04 5.24 -9.41
C PRO A 153 -13.83 4.99 -10.32
N ASN A 154 -12.94 4.10 -9.87
CA ASN A 154 -11.70 3.69 -10.54
C ASN A 154 -10.49 4.62 -10.39
N THR A 155 -10.39 5.48 -9.38
CA THR A 155 -9.11 6.15 -9.08
C THR A 155 -8.16 5.18 -8.41
N GLU A 156 -7.09 4.85 -9.12
CA GLU A 156 -5.98 4.07 -8.59
C GLU A 156 -4.91 5.06 -8.12
N GLY A 157 -4.52 4.94 -6.86
CA GLY A 157 -3.32 5.53 -6.30
C GLY A 157 -2.05 4.80 -6.76
N TYR A 158 -0.94 5.06 -6.08
CA TYR A 158 0.30 4.35 -6.36
C TYR A 158 0.27 2.93 -5.78
N LEU A 159 1.08 2.04 -6.38
CA LEU A 159 1.36 0.71 -5.85
C LEU A 159 2.65 0.73 -5.03
N ASP A 160 2.57 0.51 -3.73
CA ASP A 160 3.73 0.13 -2.93
C ASP A 160 3.95 -1.39 -3.09
N VAL A 161 4.96 -1.80 -3.86
CA VAL A 161 5.23 -3.23 -4.11
C VAL A 161 5.55 -4.04 -2.86
N ARG A 162 5.90 -3.37 -1.76
CA ARG A 162 6.20 -4.03 -0.49
C ARG A 162 4.95 -4.58 0.20
N VAL A 163 3.77 -4.09 -0.18
CA VAL A 163 2.48 -4.55 0.39
C VAL A 163 1.84 -5.70 -0.39
N LEU A 164 2.48 -6.17 -1.47
CA LEU A 164 1.98 -7.32 -2.23
C LEU A 164 1.92 -8.56 -1.33
N GLY A 165 0.75 -9.19 -1.29
CA GLY A 165 0.50 -10.38 -0.46
C GLY A 165 0.13 -10.11 1.00
N ILE A 166 0.03 -8.84 1.43
CA ILE A 166 -0.43 -8.47 2.79
C ILE A 166 -1.64 -7.52 2.80
N THR A 167 -2.13 -7.12 1.64
CA THR A 167 -3.29 -6.22 1.51
C THR A 167 -4.31 -6.73 0.51
N SER A 168 -5.57 -6.39 0.70
CA SER A 168 -6.64 -6.70 -0.26
C SER A 168 -6.51 -5.87 -1.55
N PHE A 169 -7.15 -6.34 -2.62
CA PHE A 169 -7.26 -5.67 -3.91
C PHE A 169 -7.83 -4.26 -3.76
N SER A 170 -8.88 -4.11 -2.94
CA SER A 170 -9.53 -2.83 -2.68
C SER A 170 -8.61 -1.79 -2.05
N HIS A 171 -7.48 -2.19 -1.47
CA HIS A 171 -6.51 -1.31 -0.82
C HIS A 171 -5.19 -1.20 -1.59
N LEU A 172 -4.90 -2.14 -2.51
CA LEU A 172 -3.64 -2.20 -3.24
C LEU A 172 -3.33 -0.91 -4.03
N PHE A 173 -4.37 -0.24 -4.51
CA PHE A 173 -4.27 1.01 -5.27
C PHE A 173 -4.89 2.19 -4.52
N LYS A 174 -4.81 2.23 -3.18
CA LYS A 174 -5.34 3.33 -2.36
C LYS A 174 -4.25 4.02 -1.53
N ASN A 175 -3.04 4.14 -2.07
CA ASN A 175 -1.87 4.72 -1.38
C ASN A 175 -1.57 4.08 -0.03
N ARG A 176 -1.94 2.81 0.14
CA ARG A 176 -1.73 2.15 1.42
C ARG A 176 -0.23 1.97 1.62
N THR A 177 0.28 2.46 2.75
CA THR A 177 1.69 2.30 3.08
C THR A 177 1.95 0.91 3.65
N ILE A 178 3.23 0.53 3.68
CA ILE A 178 3.69 -0.65 4.41
C ILE A 178 3.28 -0.59 5.90
N HIS A 179 3.33 0.59 6.52
CA HIS A 179 2.97 0.77 7.93
C HIS A 179 1.49 0.50 8.18
N ASP A 180 0.61 1.07 7.34
CA ASP A 180 -0.85 0.85 7.44
C ASP A 180 -1.20 -0.63 7.28
N SER A 181 -0.52 -1.30 6.35
CA SER A 181 -0.75 -2.72 6.05
C SER A 181 -0.41 -3.59 7.25
N PHE A 182 0.77 -3.40 7.85
CA PHE A 182 1.15 -4.16 9.05
C PHE A 182 0.33 -3.78 10.28
N SER A 183 -0.03 -2.50 10.43
CA SER A 183 -0.90 -2.05 11.52
C SER A 183 -2.23 -2.79 11.50
N GLU A 184 -2.85 -3.00 10.33
CA GLU A 184 -4.06 -3.84 10.25
C GLU A 184 -3.84 -5.28 10.69
N LEU A 185 -2.72 -5.91 10.29
CA LEU A 185 -2.44 -7.30 10.66
C LEU A 185 -2.22 -7.49 12.16
N GLU A 186 -1.76 -6.45 12.84
CA GLU A 186 -1.49 -6.45 14.28
C GLU A 186 -2.71 -6.06 15.13
N LYS A 187 -3.74 -5.43 14.53
CA LYS A 187 -4.95 -5.01 15.28
C LYS A 187 -5.72 -6.17 15.89
N ALA A 188 -5.67 -7.35 15.28
CA ALA A 188 -6.40 -8.53 15.75
C ALA A 188 -5.46 -9.74 15.87
N PRO A 189 -5.61 -10.57 16.92
CA PRO A 189 -4.92 -11.84 16.99
C PRO A 189 -5.41 -12.75 15.86
N ALA A 190 -4.49 -13.50 15.29
CA ALA A 190 -4.78 -14.56 14.35
C ALA A 190 -5.60 -15.65 15.05
N SER A 191 -6.60 -16.19 14.37
CA SER A 191 -7.34 -17.36 14.84
C SER A 191 -6.48 -18.62 14.77
N GLU A 192 -5.61 -18.72 13.76
CA GLU A 192 -4.72 -19.86 13.55
C GLU A 192 -3.36 -19.38 13.01
N CYS A 193 -2.29 -20.05 13.44
CA CYS A 193 -0.96 -19.98 12.86
C CYS A 193 -0.45 -21.41 12.73
N ILE A 194 -0.24 -21.87 11.51
CA ILE A 194 0.04 -23.28 11.22
C ILE A 194 1.31 -23.35 10.39
N ASP A 195 2.26 -24.17 10.85
CA ASP A 195 3.43 -24.57 10.07
C ASP A 195 2.98 -25.64 9.05
N GLU A 196 3.02 -25.28 7.77
CA GLU A 196 2.67 -26.17 6.65
C GLU A 196 3.87 -27.01 6.19
N GLY A 197 5.03 -26.88 6.86
CA GLY A 197 6.28 -27.50 6.48
C GLY A 197 7.13 -26.64 5.54
N GLU A 198 8.39 -27.04 5.37
CA GLU A 198 9.35 -26.37 4.44
C GLU A 198 9.53 -24.86 4.71
N GLY A 199 9.27 -24.41 5.95
CA GLY A 199 9.35 -23.01 6.32
C GLY A 199 8.16 -22.15 5.87
N ILE A 200 7.09 -22.76 5.37
CA ILE A 200 5.86 -22.07 5.00
C ILE A 200 4.91 -22.05 6.20
N TYR A 201 4.50 -20.85 6.60
CA TYR A 201 3.50 -20.66 7.64
C TYR A 201 2.22 -20.07 7.06
N ARG A 202 1.08 -20.64 7.47
CA ARG A 202 -0.25 -20.12 7.18
C ARG A 202 -0.80 -19.40 8.41
N ILE A 203 -1.14 -18.12 8.25
CA ILE A 203 -1.80 -17.31 9.28
C ILE A 203 -3.23 -17.03 8.84
N VAL A 204 -4.19 -17.28 9.74
CA VAL A 204 -5.62 -17.07 9.50
C VAL A 204 -6.16 -16.05 10.48
N TRP A 205 -6.93 -15.08 9.97
CA TRP A 205 -7.75 -14.17 10.76
C TRP A 205 -9.21 -14.38 10.41
N ILE A 206 -10.07 -14.30 11.41
CA ILE A 206 -11.52 -14.21 11.25
C ILE A 206 -11.95 -12.84 11.74
N THR A 207 -12.52 -12.03 10.87
CA THR A 207 -12.78 -10.61 11.10
C THR A 207 -14.24 -10.24 10.90
N GLY A 208 -14.73 -9.36 11.79
CA GLY A 208 -16.01 -8.68 11.67
C GLY A 208 -17.24 -9.56 11.96
N PRO A 209 -18.44 -8.95 12.00
CA PRO A 209 -19.72 -9.64 12.21
C PRO A 209 -20.17 -10.46 10.99
N GLU A 210 -19.51 -10.28 9.84
CA GLU A 210 -19.81 -10.97 8.58
C GLU A 210 -18.98 -12.26 8.42
N ASP A 211 -18.28 -12.68 9.48
CA ASP A 211 -17.41 -13.87 9.49
C ASP A 211 -16.54 -13.93 8.22
N ARG A 212 -15.70 -12.90 8.02
CA ARG A 212 -14.75 -12.88 6.90
C ARG A 212 -13.47 -13.58 7.31
N ARG A 213 -13.00 -14.51 6.50
CA ARG A 213 -11.71 -15.17 6.69
C ARG A 213 -10.67 -14.55 5.77
N PHE A 214 -9.55 -14.18 6.37
CA PHE A 214 -8.38 -13.65 5.72
C PHE A 214 -7.21 -14.57 6.02
N THR A 215 -6.49 -15.02 4.99
CA THR A 215 -5.41 -15.99 5.15
C THR A 215 -4.18 -15.55 4.36
N ILE A 216 -3.00 -15.59 4.99
CA ILE A 216 -1.71 -15.34 4.34
C ILE A 216 -0.83 -16.58 4.49
N TRP A 217 -0.14 -16.97 3.41
CA TRP A 217 0.96 -17.93 3.45
C TRP A 217 2.28 -17.17 3.31
N VAL A 218 3.19 -17.41 4.24
CA VAL A 218 4.48 -16.73 4.34
C VAL A 218 5.59 -17.77 4.31
N ASP A 219 6.54 -17.58 3.40
CA ASP A 219 7.76 -18.37 3.33
C ASP A 219 8.85 -17.70 4.17
N THR A 220 9.16 -18.32 5.31
CA THR A 220 10.14 -17.81 6.29
C THR A 220 11.58 -18.12 5.92
N GLN A 221 11.83 -19.13 5.08
CA GLN A 221 13.17 -19.45 4.59
C GLN A 221 13.63 -18.47 3.51
N ASN A 222 12.67 -17.92 2.75
CA ASN A 222 12.92 -16.96 1.69
C ASN A 222 12.64 -15.52 2.14
N GLY A 223 13.13 -15.13 3.32
CA GLY A 223 13.04 -13.76 3.82
C GLY A 223 11.61 -13.31 4.10
N PHE A 224 10.85 -14.17 4.77
CA PHE A 224 9.48 -13.90 5.22
C PHE A 224 8.61 -13.35 4.08
N THR A 225 8.68 -13.94 2.89
CA THR A 225 7.94 -13.47 1.73
C THR A 225 6.49 -13.98 1.75
N PRO A 226 5.48 -13.11 1.63
CA PRO A 226 4.09 -13.55 1.48
C PRO A 226 3.90 -14.12 0.07
N ILE A 227 3.67 -15.42 -0.04
CA ILE A 227 3.56 -16.13 -1.32
C ILE A 227 2.10 -16.25 -1.79
N ARG A 228 1.15 -16.18 -0.85
CA ARG A 228 -0.28 -16.27 -1.15
C ARG A 228 -1.10 -15.48 -0.14
N LEU A 229 -2.17 -14.84 -0.62
CA LEU A 229 -3.19 -14.21 0.20
C LEU A 229 -4.58 -14.62 -0.28
N GLN A 230 -5.50 -14.87 0.64
CA GLN A 230 -6.88 -15.23 0.34
C GLN A 230 -7.89 -14.48 1.22
N TRP A 231 -9.03 -14.13 0.62
CA TRP A 231 -10.22 -13.69 1.33
C TRP A 231 -11.42 -14.57 1.03
N GLN A 232 -12.15 -14.94 2.08
CA GLN A 232 -13.32 -15.81 2.03
C GLN A 232 -14.46 -15.22 2.87
N PHE A 233 -15.70 -15.50 2.46
CA PHE A 233 -16.88 -15.26 3.28
C PHE A 233 -17.33 -16.56 3.93
N TYR A 234 -17.84 -16.46 5.15
CA TYR A 234 -18.58 -17.57 5.76
C TYR A 234 -19.98 -17.68 5.16
N LYS A 235 -20.44 -18.91 4.94
CA LYS A 235 -21.77 -19.16 4.38
C LYS A 235 -22.84 -19.05 5.48
N ILE A 236 -23.57 -17.94 5.49
CA ILE A 236 -24.69 -17.74 6.41
C ILE A 236 -25.79 -18.77 6.13
N GLY A 237 -26.16 -19.58 7.13
CA GLY A 237 -27.34 -20.45 7.10
C GLY A 237 -27.14 -21.93 6.72
N SER A 238 -25.91 -22.39 6.46
CA SER A 238 -25.65 -23.82 6.23
C SER A 238 -24.34 -24.29 6.87
N SER A 239 -24.40 -25.38 7.64
CA SER A 239 -23.32 -26.30 8.11
C SER A 239 -21.99 -25.74 8.65
N GLY A 240 -21.78 -24.43 8.70
CA GLY A 240 -20.53 -23.81 9.10
C GLY A 240 -19.39 -23.93 8.09
N GLU A 241 -19.74 -23.87 6.80
CA GLU A 241 -18.78 -23.97 5.70
C GLU A 241 -18.31 -22.60 5.21
N TRP A 242 -17.03 -22.51 4.87
CA TRP A 242 -16.43 -21.36 4.21
C TRP A 242 -16.67 -21.44 2.71
N LEU A 243 -17.04 -20.31 2.09
CA LEU A 243 -17.16 -20.24 0.63
C LEU A 243 -15.78 -20.30 -0.04
N ASP A 244 -15.78 -20.58 -1.34
CA ASP A 244 -14.59 -20.43 -2.17
C ASP A 244 -14.01 -19.00 -2.02
N PRO A 245 -12.69 -18.83 -2.03
CA PRO A 245 -12.07 -17.52 -1.96
C PRO A 245 -12.59 -16.60 -3.06
N PHE A 246 -13.17 -15.48 -2.64
CA PHE A 246 -13.58 -14.43 -3.58
C PHE A 246 -12.39 -13.56 -3.97
N GLU A 247 -11.26 -13.66 -3.28
CA GLU A 247 -10.02 -12.96 -3.65
C GLU A 247 -8.83 -13.85 -3.36
N VAL A 248 -7.95 -14.02 -4.35
CA VAL A 248 -6.72 -14.81 -4.26
C VAL A 248 -5.59 -14.02 -4.90
N HIS A 249 -4.48 -13.88 -4.18
CA HIS A 249 -3.24 -13.30 -4.68
C HIS A 249 -2.16 -14.37 -4.59
N GLU A 250 -1.33 -14.47 -5.62
CA GLU A 250 -0.15 -15.34 -5.67
C GLU A 250 1.03 -14.49 -6.11
N ILE A 251 2.12 -14.57 -5.35
CA ILE A 251 3.27 -13.67 -5.52
C ILE A 251 4.54 -14.50 -5.63
N GLY A 252 5.26 -14.32 -6.74
CA GLY A 252 6.60 -14.86 -6.90
C GLY A 252 7.63 -13.89 -6.33
N TRP A 253 8.65 -14.42 -5.68
CA TRP A 253 9.74 -13.63 -5.10
C TRP A 253 11.10 -14.14 -5.59
N ARG A 254 12.09 -13.26 -5.61
CA ARG A 254 13.50 -13.63 -5.73
C ARG A 254 14.34 -12.76 -4.84
N GLN A 255 15.45 -13.32 -4.36
CA GLN A 255 16.49 -12.52 -3.74
C GLN A 255 17.30 -11.79 -4.83
N SER A 256 17.60 -10.52 -4.61
CA SER A 256 18.47 -9.72 -5.46
C SER A 256 19.40 -8.93 -4.55
N SER A 257 20.69 -9.27 -4.58
CA SER A 257 21.65 -8.83 -3.56
C SER A 257 21.27 -9.35 -2.17
N SER A 258 20.81 -8.49 -1.25
CA SER A 258 20.35 -8.87 0.08
C SER A 258 18.82 -8.87 0.21
N GLU A 259 18.13 -8.23 -0.71
CA GLU A 259 16.71 -7.92 -0.59
C GLU A 259 15.83 -8.90 -1.39
N TRP A 260 14.67 -9.22 -0.84
CA TRP A 260 13.63 -9.98 -1.53
C TRP A 260 12.70 -9.05 -2.29
N VAL A 261 12.59 -9.28 -3.59
CA VAL A 261 11.74 -8.48 -4.50
C VAL A 261 10.75 -9.34 -5.26
N PRO A 262 9.53 -8.83 -5.56
CA PRO A 262 8.55 -9.56 -6.33
C PRO A 262 9.02 -9.76 -7.77
N THR A 263 8.72 -10.93 -8.33
CA THR A 263 8.99 -11.31 -9.72
C THR A 263 7.71 -11.53 -10.51
N SER A 264 6.63 -11.93 -9.85
CA SER A 264 5.32 -12.09 -10.44
C SER A 264 4.22 -11.76 -9.44
N TYR A 265 3.08 -11.34 -9.97
CA TYR A 265 1.87 -11.10 -9.20
C TYR A 265 0.68 -11.57 -10.00
N ARG A 266 -0.06 -12.54 -9.45
CA ARG A 266 -1.34 -12.99 -9.98
C ARG A 266 -2.42 -12.69 -8.98
N MET A 267 -3.53 -12.18 -9.48
CA MET A 267 -4.68 -11.86 -8.66
C MET A 267 -5.95 -12.31 -9.36
N ASN A 268 -6.85 -12.91 -8.61
CA ASN A 268 -8.21 -13.20 -9.03
C ASN A 268 -9.15 -12.66 -7.95
N THR A 269 -10.09 -11.79 -8.31
CA THR A 269 -11.13 -11.32 -7.39
C THR A 269 -12.51 -11.39 -8.01
N GLN A 270 -13.50 -11.77 -7.21
CA GLN A 270 -14.91 -11.82 -7.53
C GLN A 270 -15.64 -10.84 -6.63
N ILE A 271 -16.14 -9.76 -7.23
CA ILE A 271 -16.81 -8.68 -6.51
C ILE A 271 -18.31 -8.80 -6.77
N ALA A 272 -19.09 -9.03 -5.71
CA ALA A 272 -20.55 -8.96 -5.80
C ALA A 272 -20.98 -7.54 -6.21
N LEU A 273 -21.78 -7.42 -7.27
CA LEU A 273 -22.28 -6.12 -7.70
C LEU A 273 -23.43 -5.68 -6.75
N PRO A 274 -23.43 -4.43 -6.27
CA PRO A 274 -24.56 -3.91 -5.51
C PRO A 274 -25.82 -3.92 -6.39
N SER A 275 -26.85 -4.64 -5.96
CA SER A 275 -28.15 -4.71 -6.62
C SER A 275 -28.75 -3.30 -6.69
N ARG A 276 -28.70 -2.65 -7.86
CA ARG A 276 -29.07 -1.23 -7.99
C ARG A 276 -30.58 -0.97 -8.08
N SER A 277 -31.43 -1.98 -8.30
CA SER A 277 -32.87 -1.71 -8.48
C SER A 277 -33.80 -2.92 -8.44
N LYS A 278 -33.29 -4.14 -8.48
CA LYS A 278 -33.97 -5.43 -8.24
C LYS A 278 -32.83 -6.46 -8.21
N PRO A 279 -32.89 -7.50 -7.39
CA PRO A 279 -31.86 -8.53 -7.43
C PRO A 279 -31.95 -9.19 -8.80
N ASP A 280 -31.08 -8.79 -9.72
CA ASP A 280 -30.71 -9.56 -10.89
C ASP A 280 -30.00 -10.80 -10.35
N LYS A 281 -30.80 -11.71 -9.78
CA LYS A 281 -30.42 -13.08 -9.57
C LYS A 281 -30.24 -13.64 -10.97
N LEU A 282 -29.08 -14.21 -11.22
CA LEU A 282 -28.94 -15.15 -12.33
C LEU A 282 -30.05 -16.22 -12.19
N GLU A 283 -30.41 -16.93 -13.28
CA GLU A 283 -31.51 -17.92 -13.27
C GLU A 283 -31.41 -18.97 -12.14
N ASN A 284 -30.20 -19.17 -11.59
CA ASN A 284 -29.88 -20.08 -10.49
C ASN A 284 -29.86 -19.43 -9.08
N GLY A 285 -30.21 -18.15 -8.94
CA GLY A 285 -30.20 -17.44 -7.66
C GLY A 285 -28.84 -16.90 -7.21
N THR A 286 -27.77 -17.09 -7.98
CA THR A 286 -26.43 -16.61 -7.65
C THR A 286 -26.33 -15.09 -7.84
N PRO A 287 -25.71 -14.34 -6.92
CA PRO A 287 -25.44 -12.92 -7.11
C PRO A 287 -24.60 -12.69 -8.37
N ALA A 288 -24.92 -11.64 -9.11
CA ALA A 288 -24.12 -11.19 -10.24
C ALA A 288 -22.73 -10.73 -9.74
N THR A 289 -21.67 -11.46 -10.11
CA THR A 289 -20.29 -11.17 -9.71
C THR A 289 -19.47 -10.60 -10.87
N ARG A 290 -18.69 -9.55 -10.59
CA ARG A 290 -17.63 -9.08 -11.49
C ARG A 290 -16.35 -9.83 -11.15
N GLU A 291 -15.78 -10.54 -12.12
CA GLU A 291 -14.46 -11.18 -11.98
C GLU A 291 -13.38 -10.21 -12.50
N ILE A 292 -12.29 -10.02 -11.76
CA ILE A 292 -11.13 -9.22 -12.17
C ILE A 292 -9.86 -10.05 -12.00
N HIS A 293 -9.01 -10.07 -13.03
CA HIS A 293 -7.75 -10.79 -13.01
C HIS A 293 -6.57 -9.88 -13.36
N TYR A 294 -5.48 -10.06 -12.62
CA TYR A 294 -4.16 -9.52 -12.94
C TYR A 294 -3.17 -10.68 -13.08
N ASP A 295 -2.30 -10.61 -14.08
CA ASP A 295 -1.14 -11.50 -14.22
C ASP A 295 0.03 -10.63 -14.68
N LEU A 296 0.94 -10.30 -13.75
CA LEU A 296 2.03 -9.36 -13.94
C LEU A 296 3.37 -10.04 -13.71
N SER A 297 4.36 -9.70 -14.53
CA SER A 297 5.76 -10.06 -14.35
C SER A 297 6.60 -8.80 -14.10
N PHE A 298 7.40 -8.80 -13.03
CA PHE A 298 8.21 -7.66 -12.61
C PHE A 298 9.65 -7.78 -13.12
N ASN A 299 10.17 -6.67 -13.63
CA ASN A 299 11.56 -6.48 -13.99
C ASN A 299 12.11 -5.26 -13.21
N TRP A 300 13.11 -5.52 -12.39
CA TRP A 300 13.73 -4.53 -11.52
C TRP A 300 14.94 -3.89 -12.20
N LYS A 301 14.91 -2.57 -12.31
CA LYS A 301 16.01 -1.76 -12.85
C LYS A 301 17.02 -1.41 -11.76
N SER A 302 16.54 -1.06 -10.57
CA SER A 302 17.38 -0.74 -9.42
C SER A 302 16.68 -1.12 -8.11
N ILE A 303 17.48 -1.49 -7.09
CA ILE A 303 17.04 -1.91 -5.77
C ILE A 303 17.95 -1.23 -4.75
N ASN A 304 17.39 -0.47 -3.81
CA ASN A 304 18.13 0.27 -2.79
C ASN A 304 19.21 1.23 -3.32
N GLU A 305 19.09 1.66 -4.58
CA GLU A 305 19.95 2.67 -5.18
C GLU A 305 19.28 4.06 -5.08
N PRO A 306 20.07 5.15 -4.99
CA PRO A 306 19.53 6.50 -5.06
C PRO A 306 18.73 6.71 -6.35
N LEU A 307 17.53 7.28 -6.22
CA LEU A 307 16.70 7.69 -7.35
C LEU A 307 16.89 9.19 -7.58
N ASP A 308 16.79 9.61 -8.85
CA ASP A 308 16.77 11.02 -9.20
C ASP A 308 15.47 11.66 -8.68
N ASP A 309 15.58 12.74 -7.91
CA ASP A 309 14.43 13.45 -7.34
C ASP A 309 13.46 13.96 -8.41
N THR A 310 13.96 14.27 -9.61
CA THR A 310 13.13 14.73 -10.73
C THR A 310 12.11 13.69 -11.18
N LEU A 311 12.31 12.40 -10.86
CA LEU A 311 11.33 11.33 -11.14
C LEU A 311 9.99 11.53 -10.42
N PHE A 312 9.98 12.32 -9.35
CA PHE A 312 8.81 12.62 -8.53
C PHE A 312 8.26 14.04 -8.78
N GLU A 313 8.67 14.67 -9.87
CA GLU A 313 8.15 15.96 -10.34
C GLU A 313 7.16 15.75 -11.49
N TYR A 314 6.25 16.70 -11.73
CA TYR A 314 5.21 16.54 -12.74
C TYR A 314 5.79 16.51 -14.17
N GLU A 315 6.90 17.19 -14.39
CA GLU A 315 7.61 17.27 -15.67
C GLU A 315 8.05 15.88 -16.14
N SER A 316 8.44 15.02 -15.20
CA SER A 316 8.84 13.64 -15.49
C SER A 316 7.67 12.71 -15.82
N MET A 317 6.41 13.16 -15.66
CA MET A 317 5.23 12.38 -15.99
C MET A 317 4.98 12.33 -17.51
N GLU A 318 5.75 13.04 -18.34
CA GLU A 318 5.65 12.98 -19.82
C GLU A 318 4.19 13.18 -20.32
N LEU A 319 3.50 14.16 -19.74
CA LEU A 319 2.09 14.42 -20.06
C LEU A 319 1.95 15.02 -21.47
N PRO A 320 0.83 14.74 -22.18
CA PRO A 320 0.53 15.42 -23.44
C PRO A 320 0.59 16.95 -23.29
N VAL A 321 0.98 17.63 -24.36
CA VAL A 321 0.95 19.10 -24.41
C VAL A 321 -0.51 19.56 -24.36
N GLY A 322 -0.81 20.56 -23.51
CA GLY A 322 -2.16 21.08 -23.35
C GLY A 322 -2.99 20.40 -22.26
N THR A 323 -2.48 19.35 -21.60
CA THR A 323 -3.13 18.71 -20.45
C THR A 323 -3.49 19.74 -19.39
N SER A 324 -4.72 19.72 -18.91
CA SER A 324 -5.23 20.69 -17.92
C SER A 324 -4.60 20.46 -16.55
N LEU A 325 -4.09 21.51 -15.90
CA LEU A 325 -3.63 21.46 -14.50
C LEU A 325 -4.73 22.00 -13.60
N VAL A 326 -5.11 21.22 -12.59
CA VAL A 326 -6.12 21.58 -11.61
C VAL A 326 -5.59 21.38 -10.19
N ASP A 327 -5.66 22.43 -9.39
CA ASP A 327 -5.43 22.34 -7.94
C ASP A 327 -6.71 21.86 -7.27
N ALA A 328 -6.63 20.75 -6.54
CA ALA A 328 -7.71 20.19 -5.74
C ALA A 328 -7.40 20.25 -4.23
N ARG A 329 -6.29 20.87 -3.81
CA ARG A 329 -5.85 20.93 -2.41
C ARG A 329 -6.81 21.72 -1.51
N SER A 330 -7.55 22.67 -2.06
CA SER A 330 -8.53 23.52 -1.35
C SER A 330 -9.90 22.88 -1.18
N GLY A 331 -10.18 21.72 -1.80
CA GLY A 331 -11.53 21.16 -1.93
C GLY A 331 -12.31 21.76 -3.12
N ASP A 332 -12.10 23.05 -3.40
CA ASP A 332 -12.49 23.66 -4.68
C ASP A 332 -11.45 23.33 -5.76
N ARG A 333 -11.92 23.00 -6.97
CA ARG A 333 -11.06 22.68 -8.13
C ARG A 333 -10.73 23.96 -8.89
N GLU A 334 -9.51 24.48 -8.69
CA GLU A 334 -9.02 25.67 -9.39
C GLU A 334 -8.15 25.29 -10.59
N ARG A 335 -8.44 25.85 -11.78
CA ARG A 335 -7.62 25.61 -12.97
C ARG A 335 -6.35 26.46 -12.90
N LEU A 336 -5.19 25.81 -12.80
CA LEU A 336 -3.90 26.48 -12.74
C LEU A 336 -3.34 26.83 -14.13
N GLY A 337 -3.70 26.05 -15.16
CA GLY A 337 -3.18 26.26 -16.51
C GLY A 337 -3.23 25.00 -17.38
N THR A 338 -2.26 24.88 -18.28
CA THR A 338 -2.07 23.72 -19.17
C THR A 338 -0.58 23.45 -19.36
N THR A 339 -0.20 22.18 -19.48
CA THR A 339 1.19 21.77 -19.76
C THR A 339 1.72 22.39 -21.06
N GLY A 340 3.02 22.70 -21.13
CA GLY A 340 3.70 23.19 -22.34
C GLY A 340 3.51 24.68 -22.66
N VAL A 341 2.59 25.37 -21.99
CA VAL A 341 2.60 26.84 -21.88
C VAL A 341 3.36 27.16 -20.60
N ALA A 342 4.20 28.21 -20.59
CA ALA A 342 4.94 28.70 -19.41
C ALA A 342 3.97 29.10 -18.28
N SER A 343 3.39 28.08 -17.67
CA SER A 343 2.58 28.12 -16.47
C SER A 343 3.58 27.96 -15.33
N GLY A 344 3.50 28.86 -14.35
CA GLY A 344 4.35 28.76 -13.18
C GLY A 344 4.23 27.35 -12.59
N GLN A 345 5.35 26.78 -12.14
CA GLN A 345 5.32 25.55 -11.37
C GLN A 345 4.22 25.66 -10.32
N PRO A 346 3.38 24.63 -10.13
CA PRO A 346 2.45 24.60 -9.02
C PRO A 346 3.30 24.67 -7.75
N THR A 347 3.46 25.88 -7.20
CA THR A 347 4.23 26.07 -5.99
C THR A 347 3.54 25.26 -4.90
N ALA A 348 4.35 24.71 -3.98
CA ALA A 348 3.84 24.20 -2.72
C ALA A 348 2.81 25.23 -2.22
N PRO A 349 1.62 24.78 -1.80
CA PRO A 349 0.59 25.72 -1.41
C PRO A 349 1.26 26.58 -0.33
N GLU A 350 1.17 27.92 -0.43
CA GLU A 350 1.49 28.73 0.74
C GLU A 350 0.71 28.09 1.86
N VAL A 351 1.41 27.52 2.84
CA VAL A 351 0.78 26.90 4.00
C VAL A 351 -0.06 28.03 4.54
N ARG A 352 -1.37 27.99 4.30
CA ARG A 352 -2.29 29.00 4.82
C ARG A 352 -2.22 28.78 6.30
N THR A 353 -1.27 29.46 6.95
CA THR A 353 -1.07 29.44 8.38
C THR A 353 -2.44 29.76 8.92
N ARG A 354 -3.06 28.78 9.61
CA ARG A 354 -4.42 28.94 10.12
C ARG A 354 -4.47 30.30 10.79
N SER A 355 -5.39 31.13 10.29
CA SER A 355 -5.50 32.52 10.71
C SER A 355 -5.32 32.60 12.22
N PRO A 356 -4.52 33.54 12.77
CA PRO A 356 -4.32 33.68 14.21
C PRO A 356 -5.64 33.69 15.00
N TRP A 357 -6.73 34.13 14.37
CA TRP A 357 -8.09 34.05 14.87
C TRP A 357 -8.60 32.65 15.21
N VAL A 358 -8.23 31.63 14.42
CA VAL A 358 -8.59 30.23 14.70
C VAL A 358 -7.92 29.77 15.99
N TRP A 359 -6.65 30.12 16.20
CA TRP A 359 -5.95 29.81 17.45
C TRP A 359 -6.53 30.57 18.64
N LEU A 360 -6.89 31.84 18.48
CA LEU A 360 -7.59 32.61 19.52
C LEU A 360 -8.93 31.96 19.90
N LEU A 361 -9.70 31.46 18.92
CA LEU A 361 -10.96 30.76 19.17
C LEU A 361 -10.73 29.43 19.89
N VAL A 362 -9.74 28.63 19.49
CA VAL A 362 -9.41 27.36 20.16
C VAL A 362 -8.98 27.61 21.60
N ILE A 363 -8.05 28.55 21.83
CA ILE A 363 -7.59 28.92 23.17
C ILE A 363 -8.74 29.46 24.02
N GLY A 364 -9.58 30.31 23.45
CA GLY A 364 -10.76 30.86 24.12
C GLY A 364 -11.74 29.78 24.57
N ASN A 365 -12.03 28.80 23.71
CA ASN A 365 -12.92 27.68 24.06
C ASN A 365 -12.31 26.78 25.14
N VAL A 366 -11.00 26.48 25.06
CA VAL A 366 -10.31 25.68 26.09
C VAL A 366 -10.35 26.39 27.45
N LEU A 367 -10.07 27.70 27.49
CA LEU A 367 -10.15 28.49 28.72
C LEU A 367 -11.56 28.55 29.28
N PHE A 368 -12.58 28.66 28.42
CA PHE A 368 -13.98 28.62 28.84
C PHE A 368 -14.35 27.28 29.49
N VAL A 369 -13.96 26.15 28.88
CA VAL A 369 -14.21 24.81 29.46
C VAL A 369 -13.50 24.66 30.81
N ILE A 370 -12.25 25.11 30.93
CA ILE A 370 -11.51 25.09 32.19
C ILE A 370 -12.21 25.94 33.25
N ALA A 371 -12.70 27.14 32.89
CA ALA A 371 -13.43 28.01 33.81
C ALA A 371 -14.73 27.38 34.30
N VAL A 372 -15.48 26.71 33.41
CA VAL A 372 -16.70 25.97 33.76
C VAL A 372 -16.39 24.84 34.73
N ILE A 373 -15.37 24.02 34.45
CA ILE A 373 -14.95 22.92 35.34
C ILE A 373 -14.53 23.47 36.71
N ALA A 374 -13.71 24.52 36.74
CA ALA A 374 -13.26 25.14 37.99
C ALA A 374 -14.43 25.68 38.81
N TYR A 375 -15.43 26.29 38.16
CA TYR A 375 -16.65 26.76 38.82
C TYR A 375 -17.44 25.61 39.47
N PHE A 376 -17.64 24.50 38.76
CA PHE A 376 -18.35 23.34 39.32
C PHE A 376 -17.59 22.69 40.49
N VAL A 377 -16.26 22.59 40.41
CA VAL A 377 -15.41 22.09 41.50
C VAL A 377 -15.43 23.02 42.72
N ALA A 378 -15.42 24.33 42.51
CA ALA A 378 -15.51 25.29 43.60
C ALA A 378 -16.90 25.25 44.27
N ARG A 379 -17.96 25.05 43.49
CA ARG A 379 -19.33 24.92 43.98
C ARG A 379 -19.54 23.63 44.78
N SER A 380 -19.01 22.50 44.32
CA SER A 380 -19.17 21.21 45.01
C SER A 380 -18.42 21.13 46.35
N ARG A 381 -17.40 21.97 46.56
CA ARG A 381 -16.71 22.08 47.85
C ARG A 381 -17.43 22.96 48.89
N ARG A 382 -18.44 23.73 48.47
CA ARG A 382 -19.21 24.63 49.34
C ARG A 382 -20.58 24.06 49.75
N ALA A 383 -21.08 23.08 48.99
CA ALA A 383 -22.20 22.24 49.38
C ALA A 383 -21.67 21.07 50.22
#